data_AF-A0A256FUZ9-F1
#
_entry.id   AF-A0A256FUZ9-F1
#
_cell.length_a   1.000
_cell.length_b   1.000
_cell.length_c   1.000
_cell.angle_alpha   90.00
_cell.angle_beta   90.00
_cell.angle_gamma   90.00
#
_symmetry.space_group_name_H-M   'P 1'
#
loop_
_entity.id
_entity.type
_entity.pdbx_description
1 polymer ?
#
loop_
_entity_poly.entity_id
_entity_poly.type
_entity_poly.pdbx_seq_one_letter_code
_entity_poly.pdbx_strand_id
1 'polypeptide(L)'
;MSVTVGPTGGILHGLEQLARAATTDVNHLQNQPAFLRFVELCQAQYPHIRSGSMLRFSLTSALRQLGLACLVGGQGSGLAASPAEIADRLDRAINSTTSRRLHLCPLDLASDLPAISFGPNQVRRFSAAELEELFDVQAIYRANKDWSLD
;
A
#
# COMPACT_ATOMS: atom_id res chain seq x y z
N MET A 1 -10.64 28.82 18.91
CA MET A 1 -9.23 28.77 18.49
C MET A 1 -9.17 27.84 17.29
N SER A 2 -9.02 28.38 16.08
CA SER A 2 -8.98 27.57 14.85
C SER A 2 -7.55 27.05 14.67
N VAL A 3 -7.34 25.76 14.88
CA VAL A 3 -6.06 25.12 14.57
C VAL A 3 -6.01 25.01 13.05
N THR A 4 -5.25 25.88 12.41
CA THR A 4 -4.84 25.71 11.02
C THR A 4 -3.90 24.50 10.98
N VAL A 5 -4.48 23.34 10.74
CA VAL A 5 -3.75 22.10 10.50
C VAL A 5 -3.00 22.28 9.18
N GLY A 6 -1.66 22.26 9.22
CA GLY A 6 -0.83 22.32 8.01
C GLY A 6 -1.17 21.18 7.04
N PRO A 7 -0.76 21.25 5.76
CA PRO A 7 -1.17 20.31 4.70
C PRO A 7 -1.02 18.84 5.12
N THR A 8 0.07 18.49 5.79
CA THR A 8 0.35 17.13 6.29
C THR A 8 -0.59 16.67 7.42
N GLY A 9 -1.05 17.58 8.27
CA GLY A 9 -1.94 17.22 9.37
C GLY A 9 -3.37 16.92 8.90
N GLY A 10 -3.78 17.47 7.75
CA GLY A 10 -5.10 17.19 7.16
C GLY A 10 -5.21 15.74 6.70
N ILE A 11 -4.15 15.23 6.04
CA ILE A 11 -4.03 13.83 5.63
C ILE A 11 -4.03 12.90 6.83
N LEU A 12 -3.21 13.19 7.85
CA LEU A 12 -3.16 12.36 9.06
C LEU A 12 -4.54 12.27 9.74
N HIS A 13 -5.21 13.41 9.93
CA HIS A 13 -6.54 13.43 10.52
C HIS A 13 -7.57 12.65 9.67
N GLY A 14 -7.51 12.79 8.34
CA GLY A 14 -8.35 12.01 7.42
C GLY A 14 -8.12 10.50 7.57
N LEU A 15 -6.87 10.07 7.68
CA LEU A 15 -6.50 8.67 7.91
C LEU A 15 -7.00 8.16 9.26
N GLU A 16 -6.88 8.95 10.32
CA GLU A 16 -7.42 8.60 11.64
C GLU A 16 -8.93 8.40 11.62
N GLN A 17 -9.67 9.24 10.88
CA GLN A 17 -11.11 9.07 10.72
C GLN A 17 -11.44 7.77 9.96
N LEU A 18 -10.75 7.50 8.85
CA LEU A 18 -10.95 6.30 8.05
C LEU A 18 -10.57 5.03 8.83
N ALA A 19 -9.52 5.09 9.64
CA ALA A 19 -9.04 3.99 10.48
C ALA A 19 -10.01 3.59 11.60
N ARG A 20 -10.93 4.47 11.99
CA ARG A 20 -12.01 4.22 12.97
C ARG A 20 -13.31 3.70 12.32
N ALA A 21 -13.40 3.70 10.99
CA ALA A 21 -14.57 3.21 10.28
C ALA A 21 -14.74 1.68 10.45
N ALA A 22 -15.97 1.21 10.28
CA ALA A 22 -16.25 -0.22 10.23
C ALA A 22 -15.43 -0.92 9.14
N THR A 23 -15.07 -2.18 9.37
CA THR A 23 -14.37 -2.99 8.38
C THR A 23 -15.17 -3.09 7.09
N THR A 24 -14.49 -2.91 5.96
CA THR A 24 -15.11 -2.83 4.63
C THR A 24 -14.12 -3.27 3.56
N ASP A 25 -14.58 -3.34 2.31
CA ASP A 25 -13.75 -3.63 1.14
C ASP A 25 -13.44 -2.36 0.32
N VAL A 26 -12.56 -2.52 -0.66
CA VAL A 26 -12.09 -1.45 -1.56
C VAL A 26 -13.25 -0.82 -2.35
N ASN A 27 -14.25 -1.62 -2.76
CA ASN A 27 -15.35 -1.16 -3.59
C ASN A 27 -16.38 -0.34 -2.81
N HIS A 28 -16.57 -0.67 -1.53
CA HIS A 28 -17.44 0.08 -0.65
C HIS A 28 -16.77 1.35 -0.13
N LEU A 29 -15.48 1.30 0.26
CA LEU A 29 -14.77 2.46 0.79
C LEU A 29 -14.68 3.62 -0.22
N GLN A 30 -14.41 3.31 -1.49
CA GLN A 30 -14.23 4.33 -2.54
C GLN A 30 -15.46 5.25 -2.75
N ASN A 31 -16.64 4.83 -2.29
CA ASN A 31 -17.89 5.57 -2.41
C ASN A 31 -18.31 6.25 -1.10
N GLN A 32 -17.57 6.07 0.00
CA GLN A 32 -17.91 6.68 1.28
C GLN A 32 -17.57 8.17 1.31
N PRO A 33 -18.44 9.03 1.88
CA PRO A 33 -18.18 10.47 1.97
C PRO A 33 -16.87 10.82 2.68
N ALA A 34 -16.50 10.07 3.73
CA ALA A 34 -15.24 10.29 4.45
C ALA A 34 -14.02 10.04 3.55
N PHE A 35 -14.08 9.01 2.70
CA PHE A 35 -13.01 8.73 1.75
C PHE A 35 -12.96 9.78 0.63
N LEU A 36 -14.10 10.24 0.12
CA LEU A 36 -14.13 11.30 -0.89
C LEU A 36 -13.49 12.60 -0.39
N ARG A 37 -13.76 12.99 0.87
CA ARG A 37 -13.07 14.12 1.50
C ARG A 37 -11.57 13.89 1.65
N PHE A 38 -11.15 12.67 1.96
CA PHE A 38 -9.73 12.32 2.00
C PHE A 38 -9.05 12.46 0.63
N VAL A 39 -9.73 12.04 -0.45
CA VAL A 39 -9.23 12.22 -1.82
C VAL A 39 -9.06 13.70 -2.15
N GLU A 40 -10.01 14.56 -1.77
CA GLU A 40 -9.91 16.01 -1.96
C GLU A 40 -8.70 16.60 -1.21
N LEU A 41 -8.45 16.16 0.02
CA LEU A 41 -7.26 16.55 0.80
C LEU A 41 -5.96 16.12 0.09
N CYS A 42 -5.90 14.89 -0.43
CA CYS A 42 -4.75 14.43 -1.21
C CYS A 42 -4.52 15.31 -2.45
N GLN A 43 -5.57 15.67 -3.17
CA GLN A 43 -5.45 16.50 -4.37
C GLN A 43 -5.02 17.94 -4.03
N ALA A 44 -5.48 18.48 -2.91
CA ALA A 44 -5.04 19.79 -2.44
C ALA A 44 -3.56 19.81 -2.02
N GLN A 45 -3.08 18.73 -1.37
CA GLN A 45 -1.69 18.62 -0.96
C GLN A 45 -0.73 18.26 -2.09
N TYR A 46 -1.17 17.46 -3.07
CA TYR A 46 -0.35 16.96 -4.16
C TYR A 46 -0.96 17.37 -5.52
N PRO A 47 -0.77 18.62 -5.99
CA PRO A 47 -1.41 19.12 -7.20
C PRO A 47 -1.07 18.34 -8.49
N HIS A 48 0.03 17.58 -8.48
CA HIS A 48 0.48 16.77 -9.63
C HIS A 48 -0.25 15.43 -9.78
N ILE A 49 -1.04 15.00 -8.79
CA ILE A 49 -1.79 13.74 -8.90
C ILE A 49 -3.05 13.94 -9.76
N ARG A 50 -3.32 12.97 -10.65
CA ARG A 50 -4.50 13.00 -11.53
C ARG A 50 -5.79 12.94 -10.74
N SER A 51 -6.86 13.56 -11.23
CA SER A 51 -8.21 13.47 -10.66
C SER A 51 -9.04 12.31 -11.25
N GLY A 52 -10.19 12.02 -10.66
CA GLY A 52 -11.19 11.09 -11.20
C GLY A 52 -11.21 9.70 -10.56
N SER A 53 -11.96 8.77 -11.18
CA SER A 53 -12.21 7.42 -10.64
C SER A 53 -10.93 6.59 -10.47
N MET A 54 -9.97 6.73 -11.39
CA MET A 54 -8.68 6.04 -11.30
C MET A 54 -7.87 6.47 -10.09
N LEU A 55 -7.95 7.74 -9.66
CA LEU A 55 -7.29 8.19 -8.43
C LEU A 55 -7.92 7.53 -7.22
N ARG A 56 -9.26 7.49 -7.14
CA ARG A 56 -9.99 6.86 -6.03
C ARG A 56 -9.58 5.40 -5.89
N PHE A 57 -9.62 4.64 -6.99
CA PHE A 57 -9.20 3.25 -7.00
C PHE A 57 -7.73 3.07 -6.57
N SER A 58 -6.83 3.92 -7.09
CA SER A 58 -5.40 3.85 -6.77
C SER A 58 -5.14 4.16 -5.30
N LEU A 59 -5.78 5.19 -4.74
CA LEU A 59 -5.67 5.55 -3.33
C LEU A 59 -6.24 4.46 -2.44
N THR A 60 -7.43 3.92 -2.74
CA THR A 60 -8.00 2.84 -1.92
C THR A 60 -7.11 1.60 -1.95
N SER A 61 -6.58 1.24 -3.12
CA SER A 61 -5.66 0.11 -3.27
C SER A 61 -4.35 0.32 -2.52
N ALA A 62 -3.79 1.54 -2.59
CA ALA A 62 -2.59 1.91 -1.84
C ALA A 62 -2.84 1.86 -0.33
N LEU A 63 -3.95 2.43 0.16
CA LEU A 63 -4.30 2.41 1.58
C LEU A 63 -4.49 0.99 2.11
N ARG A 64 -5.04 0.07 1.31
CA ARG A 64 -5.09 -1.36 1.68
C ARG A 64 -3.68 -1.93 1.83
N GLN A 65 -2.79 -1.73 0.84
CA GLN A 65 -1.40 -2.23 0.89
C GLN A 65 -0.60 -1.60 2.04
N LEU A 66 -0.89 -0.35 2.38
CA LEU A 66 -0.29 0.36 3.51
C LEU A 66 -0.87 -0.05 4.86
N GLY A 67 -1.97 -0.80 4.91
CA GLY A 67 -2.52 -1.35 6.16
C GLY A 67 -3.60 -0.49 6.80
N LEU A 68 -4.39 0.26 6.05
CA LEU A 68 -5.54 0.99 6.62
C LEU A 68 -6.50 0.01 7.29
N ALA A 69 -6.69 0.16 8.61
CA ALA A 69 -7.38 -0.80 9.46
C ALA A 69 -8.74 -1.26 8.92
N CYS A 70 -9.60 -0.35 8.46
CA CYS A 70 -10.92 -0.71 7.94
C CYS A 70 -10.86 -1.59 6.69
N LEU A 71 -9.75 -1.59 5.93
CA LEU A 71 -9.55 -2.45 4.76
C LEU A 71 -8.84 -3.77 5.09
N VAL A 72 -8.17 -3.87 6.24
CA VAL A 72 -7.31 -5.03 6.57
C VAL A 72 -7.81 -5.86 7.76
N GLY A 73 -9.07 -5.70 8.16
CA GLY A 73 -9.70 -6.52 9.22
C GLY A 73 -9.72 -5.84 10.60
N GLY A 74 -9.49 -4.53 10.66
CA GLY A 74 -9.55 -3.73 11.88
C GLY A 74 -8.19 -3.59 12.58
N GLN A 75 -8.18 -2.80 13.66
CA GLN A 75 -6.97 -2.43 14.41
C GLN A 75 -6.30 -3.64 15.10
N GLY A 76 -7.04 -4.71 15.36
CA GLY A 76 -6.52 -5.93 16.01
C GLY A 76 -6.03 -7.01 15.04
N SER A 77 -6.04 -6.76 13.73
CA SER A 77 -5.73 -7.77 12.71
C SER A 77 -4.25 -8.17 12.63
N GLY A 78 -3.35 -7.45 13.30
CA GLY A 78 -1.89 -7.59 13.12
C GLY A 78 -1.38 -7.04 11.78
N LEU A 79 -2.26 -6.75 10.82
CA LEU A 79 -1.93 -6.20 9.50
C LEU A 79 -2.12 -4.67 9.43
N ALA A 80 -2.82 -4.10 10.40
CA ALA A 80 -3.09 -2.66 10.48
C ALA A 80 -1.80 -1.89 10.79
N ALA A 81 -1.54 -0.83 10.01
CA ALA A 81 -0.48 0.13 10.28
C ALA A 81 -1.05 1.37 10.97
N SER A 82 -0.20 2.11 11.69
CA SER A 82 -0.63 3.36 12.31
C SER A 82 -0.96 4.42 11.24
N PRO A 83 -1.94 5.33 11.49
CA PRO A 83 -2.24 6.42 10.57
C PRO A 83 -1.01 7.28 10.23
N ALA A 84 -0.09 7.46 11.18
CA ALA A 84 1.16 8.20 10.96
C ALA A 84 2.10 7.48 9.98
N GLU A 85 2.27 6.16 10.13
CA GLU A 85 3.06 5.35 9.19
C GLU A 85 2.45 5.36 7.78
N ILE A 86 1.11 5.24 7.68
CA ILE A 86 0.41 5.29 6.39
C ILE A 86 0.62 6.66 5.73
N ALA A 87 0.48 7.76 6.48
CA ALA A 87 0.68 9.11 5.95
C ALA A 87 2.10 9.30 5.39
N ASP A 88 3.10 8.88 6.16
CA ASP A 88 4.52 8.98 5.83
C ASP A 88 4.89 8.12 4.60
N ARG A 89 4.40 6.87 4.52
CA ARG A 89 4.61 6.01 3.35
C ARG A 89 3.87 6.51 2.11
N LEU A 90 2.67 7.07 2.28
CA LEU A 90 1.88 7.63 1.18
C LEU A 90 2.54 8.88 0.60
N ASP A 91 3.02 9.80 1.44
CA ASP A 91 3.76 10.99 1.01
C ASP A 91 5.00 10.60 0.20
N ARG A 92 5.83 9.70 0.75
CA ARG A 92 7.01 9.17 0.04
C ARG A 92 6.66 8.56 -1.32
N ALA A 93 5.57 7.80 -1.40
CA ALA A 93 5.16 7.16 -2.64
C ALA A 93 4.68 8.17 -3.69
N ILE A 94 3.91 9.19 -3.29
CA ILE A 94 3.39 10.23 -4.18
C ILE A 94 4.50 11.16 -4.68
N ASN A 95 5.51 11.42 -3.84
CA ASN A 95 6.65 12.28 -4.18
C ASN A 95 7.81 11.51 -4.84
N SER A 96 7.74 10.19 -4.95
CA SER A 96 8.79 9.40 -5.58
C SER A 96 8.92 9.70 -7.07
N THR A 97 10.14 9.98 -7.52
CA THR A 97 10.47 10.18 -8.93
C THR A 97 10.82 8.86 -9.64
N THR A 98 10.94 7.77 -8.89
CA THR A 98 11.31 6.45 -9.41
C THR A 98 10.30 5.39 -8.99
N SER A 99 10.11 4.38 -9.84
CA SER A 99 9.29 3.21 -9.54
C SER A 99 10.11 1.96 -9.80
N ARG A 100 10.11 1.04 -8.84
CA ARG A 100 10.73 -0.28 -8.97
C ARG A 100 9.63 -1.32 -9.18
N ARG A 101 9.78 -2.15 -10.20
CA ARG A 101 8.97 -3.36 -10.39
C ARG A 101 9.89 -4.57 -10.30
N LEU A 102 9.50 -5.52 -9.46
CA LEU A 102 10.18 -6.80 -9.34
C LEU A 102 9.33 -7.85 -10.05
N HIS A 103 9.94 -8.57 -10.99
CA HIS A 103 9.34 -9.72 -11.66
C HIS A 103 10.06 -10.98 -11.20
N LEU A 104 9.30 -11.92 -10.65
CA LEU A 104 9.81 -13.22 -10.24
C LEU A 104 9.19 -14.28 -11.13
N CYS A 105 10.03 -15.16 -11.66
CA CYS A 105 9.64 -16.29 -12.49
C CYS A 105 10.09 -17.55 -11.77
N PRO A 106 9.18 -18.30 -11.13
CA PRO A 106 9.52 -19.58 -10.53
C PRO A 106 10.02 -20.54 -11.61
N LEU A 107 11.18 -21.15 -11.39
CA LEU A 107 11.81 -22.08 -12.32
C LEU A 107 11.90 -23.49 -11.71
N ASP A 108 10.92 -23.84 -10.87
CA ASP A 108 10.93 -25.10 -10.09
C ASP A 108 10.88 -26.36 -10.97
N LEU A 109 10.48 -26.22 -12.23
CA LEU A 109 10.43 -27.28 -13.24
C LEU A 109 11.59 -27.21 -14.26
N ALA A 110 12.50 -26.25 -14.11
CA ALA A 110 13.68 -26.19 -14.96
C ALA A 110 14.73 -27.24 -14.53
N SER A 111 15.58 -27.64 -15.47
CA SER A 111 16.82 -28.37 -15.14
C SER A 111 17.71 -27.52 -14.23
N ASP A 112 18.78 -28.10 -13.69
CA ASP A 112 19.73 -27.35 -12.87
C ASP A 112 20.35 -26.18 -13.66
N LEU A 113 19.97 -24.97 -13.28
CA LEU A 113 20.50 -23.72 -13.83
C LEU A 113 21.63 -23.20 -12.93
N PRO A 114 22.79 -22.82 -13.49
CA PRO A 114 23.81 -22.14 -12.71
C PRO A 114 23.33 -20.75 -12.28
N ALA A 115 23.97 -20.19 -11.27
CA ALA A 115 23.75 -18.79 -10.92
C ALA A 115 24.28 -17.90 -12.05
N ILE A 116 23.39 -17.09 -12.64
CA ILE A 116 23.72 -16.19 -13.75
C ILE A 116 23.18 -14.80 -13.44
N SER A 117 23.96 -13.76 -13.75
CA SER A 117 23.53 -12.36 -13.71
C SER A 117 23.65 -11.73 -15.08
N PHE A 118 22.65 -10.95 -15.49
CA PHE A 118 22.66 -10.21 -16.75
C PHE A 118 21.95 -8.86 -16.58
N GLY A 119 22.76 -7.80 -16.53
CA GLY A 119 22.29 -6.47 -16.15
C GLY A 119 21.68 -6.50 -14.74
N PRO A 120 20.47 -5.96 -14.52
CA PRO A 120 19.80 -5.96 -13.22
C PRO A 120 19.10 -7.30 -12.88
N ASN A 121 19.14 -8.28 -13.78
CA ASN A 121 18.44 -9.55 -13.62
C ASN A 121 19.38 -10.63 -13.10
N GLN A 122 18.82 -11.58 -12.36
CA GLN A 122 19.54 -12.74 -11.84
C GLN A 122 18.68 -13.99 -11.95
N VAL A 123 19.33 -15.11 -12.27
CA VAL A 123 18.77 -16.46 -12.18
C VAL A 123 19.63 -17.20 -11.18
N ARG A 124 19.03 -17.60 -10.05
CA ARG A 124 19.69 -18.34 -8.99
C ARG A 124 18.64 -19.01 -8.10
N ARG A 125 19.10 -19.93 -7.26
CA ARG A 125 18.28 -20.41 -6.13
C ARG A 125 18.28 -19.35 -5.04
N PHE A 126 17.10 -19.07 -4.50
CA PHE A 126 16.92 -18.20 -3.34
C PHE A 126 16.54 -19.06 -2.15
N SER A 127 17.13 -18.80 -1.00
CA SER A 127 16.61 -19.27 0.28
C SER A 127 15.30 -18.57 0.62
N ALA A 128 14.53 -19.13 1.56
CA ALA A 128 13.30 -18.51 2.04
C ALA A 128 13.53 -17.08 2.56
N ALA A 129 14.59 -16.87 3.36
CA ALA A 129 14.96 -15.56 3.88
C ALA A 129 15.28 -14.55 2.76
N GLU A 130 16.02 -14.96 1.73
CA GLU A 130 16.32 -14.08 0.59
C GLU A 130 15.08 -13.75 -0.23
N LEU A 131 14.12 -14.68 -0.34
CA LEU A 131 12.83 -14.37 -0.97
C LEU A 131 12.05 -13.37 -0.13
N GLU A 132 11.98 -13.54 1.19
CA GLU A 132 11.30 -12.61 2.09
C GLU A 132 11.84 -11.17 1.97
N GLU A 133 13.16 -11.00 1.84
CA GLU A 133 13.78 -9.68 1.62
C GLU A 133 13.38 -9.01 0.29
N LEU A 134 12.93 -9.79 -0.69
CA LEU A 134 12.49 -9.26 -1.98
C LEU A 134 11.03 -8.76 -1.96
N PHE A 135 10.24 -9.16 -0.96
CA PHE A 135 8.82 -8.85 -0.88
C PHE A 135 8.48 -7.88 0.26
N ASP A 136 7.49 -7.01 0.05
CA ASP A 136 6.73 -6.46 1.18
C ASP A 136 5.70 -7.52 1.60
N VAL A 137 6.14 -8.44 2.46
CA VAL A 137 5.34 -9.57 2.95
C VAL A 137 4.02 -9.08 3.58
N GLN A 138 4.08 -7.97 4.32
CA GLN A 138 2.89 -7.36 4.92
C GLN A 138 1.91 -6.86 3.86
N ALA A 139 2.39 -6.19 2.81
CA ALA A 139 1.53 -5.75 1.71
C ALA A 139 0.85 -6.92 0.99
N ILE A 140 1.53 -8.07 0.85
CA ILE A 140 0.95 -9.29 0.26
C ILE A 140 -0.21 -9.80 1.12
N TYR A 141 0.00 -9.98 2.44
CA TYR A 141 -1.06 -10.44 3.34
C TYR A 141 -2.23 -9.46 3.44
N ARG A 142 -1.96 -8.15 3.40
CA ARG A 142 -3.01 -7.11 3.37
C ARG A 142 -3.88 -7.19 2.12
N ALA A 143 -3.30 -7.58 0.98
CA ALA A 143 -4.00 -7.71 -0.28
C ALA A 143 -4.68 -9.09 -0.46
N ASN A 144 -4.10 -10.14 0.11
CA ASN A 144 -4.53 -11.53 -0.05
C ASN A 144 -4.71 -12.19 1.33
N LYS A 145 -5.77 -11.81 2.04
CA LYS A 145 -6.03 -12.28 3.41
C LYS A 145 -6.20 -13.79 3.55
N ASP A 146 -6.62 -14.44 2.46
CA ASP A 146 -6.94 -15.86 2.43
C ASP A 146 -5.77 -16.72 1.91
N TRP A 147 -4.61 -16.13 1.62
CA TRP A 147 -3.44 -16.91 1.22
C TRP A 147 -2.81 -17.59 2.44
N SER A 148 -2.83 -18.92 2.46
CA SER A 148 -1.89 -19.72 3.24
C SER A 148 -0.66 -20.01 2.38
N LEU A 149 0.53 -19.85 2.98
CA LEU A 149 1.75 -20.45 2.46
C LEU A 149 1.88 -21.77 3.22
N ASP A 150 1.43 -22.85 2.59
CA ASP A 150 1.60 -24.22 3.10
C ASP A 150 3.07 -24.67 2.97
#